data_AF-D9QG60-F1
#
_entry.id   AF-D9QG60-F1
#
_cell.length_a   1.000
_cell.length_b   1.000
_cell.length_c   1.000
_cell.angle_alpha   90.00
_cell.angle_beta   90.00
_cell.angle_gamma   90.00
#
_symmetry.space_group_name_H-M   'P 1'
#
loop_
_entity.id
_entity.type
_entity.pdbx_description
1 polymer ?
#
loop_
_entity_poly.entity_id
_entity_poly.type
_entity_poly.pdbx_seq_one_letter_code
_entity_poly.pdbx_strand_id
1 'polypeptide(L)'
;MWRDLFRRLGAYRGRAGSRADRPVEPDLWETVGRVPRPGSDLLTRIERTALDVYASHGLPTVHGHYRRAPRGRSWTFLGDHLAPEARWALLVDRPPEAGWRYGTLADIGRSGDAEVQAAAALLADCARLQTVLMAGGGPDMLDTLEAAVRLGADWRALEGGRLKVGNTRLRLTAPAEEPDREGPVEARPVRNPRRRTPRAG
;
A
#
# COMPACT_ATOMS: atom_id res chain seq x y z
N MET A 1 -6.71 -26.96 35.28
CA MET A 1 -8.02 -26.66 35.89
C MET A 1 -8.54 -25.25 35.56
N TRP A 2 -8.20 -24.68 34.39
CA TRP A 2 -8.73 -23.37 33.92
C TRP A 2 -9.45 -23.48 32.55
N ARG A 3 -9.30 -24.61 31.87
CA ARG A 3 -9.92 -24.89 30.55
C ARG A 3 -11.44 -25.07 30.61
N ASP A 4 -11.99 -25.45 31.77
CA ASP A 4 -13.43 -25.63 31.96
C ASP A 4 -14.18 -24.33 32.32
N LEU A 5 -13.48 -23.31 32.80
CA LEU A 5 -14.09 -22.01 33.11
C LEU A 5 -14.50 -21.28 31.82
N PHE A 6 -13.69 -21.38 30.76
CA PHE A 6 -13.96 -20.76 29.47
C PHE A 6 -15.05 -21.46 28.66
N ARG A 7 -15.30 -22.76 28.90
CA ARG A 7 -16.37 -23.50 28.21
C ARG A 7 -17.77 -23.13 28.74
N ARG A 8 -17.86 -22.55 29.95
CA ARG A 8 -19.12 -22.06 30.55
C ARG A 8 -19.50 -20.63 30.18
N LEU A 9 -18.59 -19.85 29.57
CA LEU A 9 -18.87 -18.45 29.20
C LEU A 9 -19.42 -18.28 27.78
N GLY A 10 -19.52 -19.36 27.00
CA GLY A 10 -20.16 -19.37 25.67
C GLY A 10 -21.71 -19.28 25.69
N ALA A 11 -22.32 -18.99 26.84
CA ALA A 11 -23.78 -19.01 27.04
C ALA A 11 -24.37 -17.68 27.55
N TYR A 12 -23.78 -16.52 27.21
CA TYR A 12 -24.40 -15.22 27.47
C TYR A 12 -24.81 -14.53 26.17
N ARG A 13 -25.93 -15.00 25.62
CA ARG A 13 -26.74 -14.25 24.65
C ARG A 13 -27.77 -13.45 25.44
N GLY A 14 -27.59 -12.13 25.48
CA GLY A 14 -28.62 -11.12 25.74
C GLY A 14 -29.10 -10.94 27.18
N ARG A 15 -28.69 -9.83 27.82
CA ARG A 15 -29.63 -8.95 28.52
C ARG A 15 -29.05 -7.56 28.76
N ALA A 16 -29.77 -6.55 28.28
CA ALA A 16 -29.55 -5.15 28.57
C ALA A 16 -29.71 -4.85 30.08
N GLY A 17 -28.87 -3.95 30.59
CA GLY A 17 -28.94 -3.43 31.95
C GLY A 17 -28.01 -2.24 32.10
N SER A 18 -28.59 -1.05 31.98
CA SER A 18 -27.96 0.28 32.08
C SER A 18 -27.22 0.49 33.40
N ARG A 19 -25.95 0.94 33.34
CA ARG A 19 -25.29 1.68 34.44
C ARG A 19 -24.06 2.47 33.95
N ALA A 20 -24.22 3.80 33.93
CA ALA A 20 -23.22 4.87 34.04
C ALA A 20 -22.06 4.89 33.03
N ASP A 21 -22.13 5.89 32.14
CA ASP A 21 -21.04 6.42 31.31
C ASP A 21 -19.76 6.62 32.14
N ARG A 22 -18.82 5.70 31.98
CA ARG A 22 -17.41 6.07 31.90
C ARG A 22 -17.08 6.15 30.42
N PRO A 23 -16.41 7.21 29.92
CA PRO A 23 -15.76 7.11 28.63
C PRO A 23 -14.72 6.01 28.76
N VAL A 24 -15.01 4.84 28.17
CA VAL A 24 -14.03 3.79 27.98
C VAL A 24 -13.01 4.40 27.04
N GLU A 25 -11.85 4.76 27.58
CA GLU A 25 -10.70 5.20 26.79
C GLU A 25 -10.51 4.15 25.68
N PRO A 26 -10.59 4.53 24.40
CA PRO A 26 -10.56 3.55 23.31
C PRO A 26 -9.27 2.75 23.46
N ASP A 27 -9.40 1.43 23.62
CA ASP A 27 -8.24 0.57 23.77
C ASP A 27 -7.38 0.77 22.52
N LEU A 28 -6.17 1.28 22.73
CA LEU A 28 -5.20 1.55 21.67
C LEU A 28 -4.96 0.29 20.83
N TRP A 29 -5.14 -0.90 21.40
CA TRP A 29 -5.03 -2.17 20.70
C TRP A 29 -6.28 -2.61 19.94
N GLU A 30 -7.46 -2.15 20.33
CA GLU A 30 -8.68 -2.29 19.52
C GLU A 30 -8.57 -1.48 18.23
N THR A 31 -7.84 -0.37 18.27
CA THR A 31 -7.71 0.58 17.17
C THR A 31 -6.54 0.23 16.25
N VAL A 32 -5.45 -0.30 16.80
CA VAL A 32 -4.26 -0.75 16.05
C VAL A 32 -4.62 -1.97 15.21
N GLY A 33 -4.86 -1.76 13.91
CA GLY A 33 -5.27 -2.79 12.95
C GLY A 33 -6.53 -2.41 12.18
N ARG A 34 -7.36 -1.51 12.73
CA ARG A 34 -8.48 -0.93 12.01
C ARG A 34 -7.97 0.08 10.99
N VAL A 35 -8.33 -0.14 9.74
CA VAL A 35 -8.35 0.89 8.69
C VAL A 35 -9.82 1.20 8.44
N PRO A 36 -10.36 2.30 8.97
CA PRO A 36 -11.71 2.73 8.63
C PRO A 36 -11.82 3.03 7.12
N ARG A 37 -12.79 2.44 6.40
CA ARG A 37 -13.14 2.82 5.02
C ARG A 37 -14.65 3.05 4.85
N PRO A 38 -15.09 4.02 4.02
CA PRO A 38 -14.30 4.76 3.03
C PRO A 38 -13.85 6.15 3.52
N GLY A 39 -12.54 6.38 3.54
CA GLY A 39 -11.99 7.73 3.46
C GLY A 39 -12.10 8.28 2.02
N SER A 40 -11.65 9.52 1.82
CA SER A 40 -11.60 10.14 0.49
C SER A 40 -10.93 9.23 -0.55
N ASP A 41 -11.36 9.31 -1.82
CA ASP A 41 -10.79 8.54 -2.93
C ASP A 41 -9.25 8.65 -3.01
N LEU A 42 -8.71 9.78 -2.56
CA LEU A 42 -7.29 10.03 -2.48
C LEU A 42 -6.59 9.15 -1.44
N LEU A 43 -7.11 9.03 -0.21
CA LEU A 43 -6.53 8.16 0.81
C LEU A 43 -6.51 6.70 0.34
N THR A 44 -7.59 6.24 -0.29
CA THR A 44 -7.66 4.88 -0.86
C THR A 44 -6.62 4.66 -1.97
N ARG A 45 -6.30 5.70 -2.76
CA ARG A 45 -5.25 5.62 -3.79
C ARG A 45 -3.85 5.57 -3.18
N ILE A 46 -3.58 6.41 -2.18
CA ILE A 46 -2.30 6.42 -1.46
C ILE A 46 -2.06 5.05 -0.82
N GLU A 47 -3.07 4.54 -0.13
CA GLU A 47 -3.03 3.24 0.54
C GLU A 47 -2.76 2.10 -0.45
N ARG A 48 -3.47 2.06 -1.58
CA ARG A 48 -3.21 1.09 -2.65
C ARG A 48 -1.78 1.15 -3.18
N THR A 49 -1.23 2.35 -3.34
CA THR A 49 0.16 2.54 -3.79
C THR A 49 1.15 1.88 -2.83
N ALA A 50 0.92 1.98 -1.52
CA ALA A 50 1.73 1.31 -0.51
C ALA A 50 1.55 -0.22 -0.52
N LEU A 51 0.31 -0.70 -0.72
CA LEU A 51 0.03 -2.13 -0.85
C LEU A 51 0.67 -2.75 -2.10
N ASP A 52 0.76 -2.01 -3.21
CA ASP A 52 1.47 -2.46 -4.42
C ASP A 52 2.97 -2.68 -4.18
N VAL A 53 3.59 -1.83 -3.34
CA VAL A 53 4.98 -2.03 -2.90
C VAL A 53 5.07 -3.31 -2.10
N TYR A 54 4.18 -3.54 -1.14
CA TYR A 54 4.17 -4.78 -0.36
C TYR A 54 4.00 -6.02 -1.25
N ALA A 55 3.10 -5.98 -2.23
CA ALA A 55 2.90 -7.05 -3.20
C ALA A 55 4.18 -7.33 -4.00
N SER A 56 4.87 -6.29 -4.44
CA SER A 56 6.13 -6.41 -5.21
C SER A 56 7.27 -7.04 -4.39
N HIS A 57 7.24 -6.86 -3.06
CA HIS A 57 8.20 -7.42 -2.11
C HIS A 57 7.74 -8.77 -1.50
N GLY A 58 6.62 -9.35 -1.97
CA GLY A 58 6.10 -10.62 -1.47
C GLY A 58 5.56 -10.56 -0.04
N LEU A 59 5.19 -9.37 0.44
CA LEU A 59 4.62 -9.12 1.76
C LEU A 59 3.09 -9.24 1.74
N PRO A 60 2.44 -9.44 2.90
CA PRO A 60 0.98 -9.49 2.97
C PRO A 60 0.34 -8.17 2.56
N THR A 61 -0.80 -8.22 1.89
CA THR A 61 -1.54 -7.04 1.41
C THR A 61 -2.92 -6.87 2.03
N VAL A 62 -3.34 -7.84 2.87
CA VAL A 62 -4.64 -7.80 3.55
C VAL A 62 -4.51 -7.03 4.86
N HIS A 63 -5.45 -6.16 5.18
CA HIS A 63 -5.43 -5.47 6.47
C HIS A 63 -5.76 -6.41 7.62
N GLY A 64 -5.20 -6.13 8.79
CA GLY A 64 -5.41 -6.91 10.00
C GLY A 64 -4.12 -7.31 10.69
N HIS A 65 -4.22 -8.34 11.52
CA HIS A 65 -3.17 -8.81 12.39
C HIS A 65 -2.46 -10.03 11.82
N TYR A 66 -1.15 -10.07 12.02
CA TYR A 66 -0.29 -11.13 11.54
C TYR A 66 0.60 -11.66 12.66
N ARG A 67 1.01 -12.91 12.51
CA ARG A 67 2.11 -13.51 13.28
C ARG A 67 3.19 -14.06 12.38
N ARG A 68 4.41 -14.15 12.90
CA ARG A 68 5.52 -14.84 12.27
C ARG A 68 6.24 -15.70 13.30
N ALA A 69 6.48 -16.96 12.93
CA ALA A 69 7.23 -17.89 13.76
C ALA A 69 8.73 -17.54 13.78
N PRO A 70 9.49 -17.94 14.82
CA PRO A 70 10.91 -17.59 14.98
C PRO A 70 11.79 -17.98 13.78
N ARG A 71 11.48 -19.12 13.16
CA ARG A 71 12.14 -19.62 11.94
C ARG A 71 11.26 -19.53 10.69
N GLY A 72 10.07 -18.95 10.83
CA GLY A 72 9.15 -18.73 9.72
C GLY A 72 9.67 -17.61 8.83
N ARG A 73 9.57 -17.79 7.51
CA ARG A 73 9.83 -16.71 6.55
C ARG A 73 8.57 -15.92 6.20
N SER A 74 7.39 -16.53 6.35
CA SER A 74 6.11 -15.92 6.04
C SER A 74 5.36 -15.42 7.28
N TRP A 75 4.56 -14.38 7.07
CA TRP A 75 3.56 -13.91 8.01
C TRP A 75 2.27 -14.71 7.82
N THR A 76 1.64 -15.12 8.91
CA THR A 76 0.34 -15.80 8.94
C THR A 76 -0.72 -14.82 9.41
N PHE A 77 -1.80 -14.69 8.65
CA PHE A 77 -2.95 -13.88 9.02
C PHE A 77 -3.66 -14.46 10.25
N LEU A 78 -3.99 -13.60 11.21
CA LEU A 78 -4.69 -13.95 12.44
C LEU A 78 -6.16 -13.50 12.41
N GLY A 79 -6.47 -12.46 11.66
CA GLY A 79 -7.79 -11.85 11.61
C GLY A 79 -7.70 -10.34 11.39
N ASP A 80 -8.77 -9.74 10.88
CA ASP A 80 -8.88 -8.29 10.74
C ASP A 80 -8.95 -7.61 12.11
N HIS A 81 -9.63 -8.26 13.05
CA HIS A 81 -9.75 -7.82 14.44
C HIS A 81 -9.26 -8.92 15.37
N LEU A 82 -8.46 -8.53 16.35
CA LEU A 82 -7.99 -9.41 17.39
C LEU A 82 -8.38 -8.81 18.75
N ALA A 83 -9.36 -9.40 19.41
CA ALA A 83 -9.78 -8.98 20.74
C ALA A 83 -8.60 -9.03 21.74
N PRO A 84 -8.54 -8.13 22.74
CA PRO A 84 -7.46 -8.08 23.71
C PRO A 84 -7.19 -9.42 24.39
N GLU A 85 -8.24 -10.18 24.72
CA GLU A 85 -8.14 -11.50 25.36
C GLU A 85 -7.52 -12.54 24.42
N ALA A 86 -7.93 -12.54 23.15
CA ALA A 86 -7.39 -13.45 22.13
C ALA A 86 -5.91 -13.15 21.86
N ARG A 87 -5.53 -11.88 21.91
CA ARG A 87 -4.14 -11.44 21.82
C ARG A 87 -3.32 -11.88 23.03
N TRP A 88 -3.86 -11.72 24.24
CA TRP A 88 -3.16 -12.11 25.45
C TRP A 88 -2.92 -13.62 25.49
N ALA A 89 -3.91 -14.41 25.08
CA ALA A 89 -3.75 -15.85 24.92
C ALA A 89 -2.63 -16.21 23.93
N LEU A 90 -2.49 -15.49 22.81
CA LEU A 90 -1.41 -15.71 21.84
C LEU A 90 -0.03 -15.40 22.43
N LEU A 91 0.11 -14.34 23.22
CA LEU A 91 1.38 -13.97 23.85
C LEU A 91 1.80 -14.98 24.92
N VAL A 92 0.84 -15.54 25.67
CA VAL A 92 1.11 -16.60 26.65
C VAL A 92 1.50 -17.91 25.96
N ASP A 93 0.77 -18.32 24.92
CA ASP A 93 1.04 -19.58 24.22
C ASP A 93 2.33 -19.53 23.38
N ARG A 94 2.66 -18.36 22.84
CA ARG A 94 3.75 -18.15 21.87
C ARG A 94 4.45 -16.81 22.16
N PRO A 95 5.30 -16.78 23.20
CA PRO A 95 5.94 -15.57 23.67
C PRO A 95 6.91 -14.96 22.66
N PRO A 96 7.04 -13.63 22.59
CA PRO A 96 8.01 -12.96 21.72
C PRO A 96 9.46 -13.30 22.10
N GLU A 97 9.73 -13.62 23.37
CA GLU A 97 11.03 -14.07 23.88
C GLU A 97 11.46 -15.41 23.24
N ALA A 98 10.50 -16.24 22.83
CA ALA A 98 10.76 -17.44 22.05
C ALA A 98 11.00 -17.16 20.55
N GLY A 99 11.03 -15.88 20.15
CA GLY A 99 11.27 -15.39 18.79
C GLY A 99 10.00 -15.21 17.94
N TRP A 100 8.81 -15.34 18.52
CA TRP A 100 7.56 -15.07 17.81
C TRP A 100 7.41 -13.56 17.58
N ARG A 101 6.89 -13.19 16.42
CA ARG A 101 6.59 -11.79 16.08
C ARG A 101 5.12 -11.62 15.76
N TYR A 102 4.58 -10.47 16.13
CA TYR A 102 3.20 -10.07 15.91
C TYR A 102 3.19 -8.63 15.38
N GLY A 103 2.26 -8.31 14.49
CA GLY A 103 2.16 -6.96 13.95
C GLY A 103 1.05 -6.80 12.92
N THR A 104 0.74 -5.54 12.63
CA THR A 104 -0.07 -5.08 11.50
C THR A 104 0.79 -4.92 10.24
N LEU A 105 0.18 -4.59 9.10
CA LEU A 105 0.94 -4.29 7.87
C LEU A 105 2.02 -3.23 8.09
N ALA A 106 1.72 -2.15 8.81
CA ALA A 106 2.70 -1.10 9.12
C ALA A 106 3.86 -1.65 9.96
N ASP A 107 3.60 -2.53 10.93
CA ASP A 107 4.63 -3.12 11.79
C ASP A 107 5.56 -4.07 11.02
N ILE A 108 5.01 -4.79 10.04
CA ILE A 108 5.76 -5.71 9.19
C ILE A 108 6.82 -4.95 8.38
N GLY A 109 6.44 -3.83 7.78
CA GLY A 109 7.32 -3.09 6.89
C GLY A 109 8.36 -2.22 7.59
N ARG A 110 8.24 -1.96 8.89
CA ARG A 110 9.24 -1.21 9.68
C ARG A 110 10.64 -1.84 9.67
N SER A 111 10.74 -3.15 9.43
CA SER A 111 12.02 -3.86 9.34
C SER A 111 12.42 -4.26 7.91
N GLY A 112 11.72 -3.75 6.89
CA GLY A 112 12.02 -4.02 5.48
C GLY A 112 13.09 -3.09 4.89
N ASP A 113 13.25 -3.16 3.58
CA ASP A 113 14.10 -2.23 2.82
C ASP A 113 13.50 -0.81 2.80
N ALA A 114 14.27 0.20 2.39
CA ALA A 114 13.85 1.61 2.46
C ALA A 114 12.50 1.89 1.76
N GLU A 115 12.24 1.24 0.61
CA GLU A 115 10.97 1.37 -0.11
C GLU A 115 9.79 0.78 0.69
N VAL A 116 10.01 -0.39 1.32
CA VAL A 116 9.01 -1.05 2.17
C VAL A 116 8.77 -0.24 3.44
N GLN A 117 9.81 0.34 4.04
CA GLN A 117 9.69 1.22 5.21
C GLN A 117 8.88 2.48 4.88
N ALA A 118 9.11 3.09 3.72
CA ALA A 118 8.32 4.23 3.25
C ALA A 118 6.85 3.85 3.03
N ALA A 119 6.58 2.71 2.39
CA ALA A 119 5.22 2.19 2.24
C ALA A 119 4.55 1.89 3.60
N ALA A 120 5.29 1.35 4.56
CA ALA A 120 4.81 1.09 5.92
C ALA A 120 4.41 2.36 6.65
N ALA A 121 5.21 3.43 6.50
CA ALA A 121 4.92 4.75 7.06
C ALA A 121 3.64 5.34 6.45
N LEU A 122 3.45 5.24 5.13
CA LEU A 122 2.21 5.66 4.46
C LEU A 122 0.99 4.93 5.01
N LEU A 123 1.06 3.60 5.18
CA LEU A 123 -0.05 2.81 5.73
C LEU A 123 -0.40 3.24 7.17
N ALA A 124 0.61 3.49 8.00
CA ALA A 124 0.40 3.96 9.37
C ALA A 124 -0.27 5.34 9.41
N ASP A 125 0.18 6.27 8.57
CA ASP A 125 -0.36 7.63 8.51
C ASP A 125 -1.75 7.68 7.88
N CYS A 126 -2.05 6.84 6.87
CA CYS A 126 -3.41 6.64 6.36
C CYS A 126 -4.36 6.16 7.46
N ALA A 127 -3.98 5.13 8.23
CA ALA A 127 -4.80 4.60 9.31
C ALA A 127 -5.04 5.65 10.42
N ARG A 128 -4.00 6.43 10.77
CA ARG A 128 -4.09 7.53 11.74
C ARG A 128 -5.06 8.61 11.29
N LEU A 129 -4.93 9.10 10.05
CA LEU A 129 -5.81 10.13 9.50
C LEU A 129 -7.26 9.65 9.39
N GLN A 130 -7.49 8.41 8.93
CA GLN A 130 -8.83 7.85 8.89
C GLN A 130 -9.46 7.78 10.29
N THR A 131 -8.70 7.39 11.31
CA THR A 131 -9.18 7.37 12.70
C THR A 131 -9.62 8.76 13.16
N VAL A 132 -8.80 9.79 12.91
CA VAL A 132 -9.13 11.18 13.28
C VAL A 132 -10.36 11.70 12.53
N LEU A 133 -10.46 11.44 11.23
CA LEU A 133 -11.59 11.87 10.40
C LEU A 133 -12.90 11.20 10.84
N MET A 134 -12.85 9.90 11.18
CA MET A 134 -14.02 9.16 11.65
C MET A 134 -14.47 9.56 13.06
N ALA A 135 -13.55 10.03 13.90
CA ALA A 135 -13.88 10.59 15.21
C ALA A 135 -14.57 11.96 15.13
N GLY A 136 -14.82 12.50 13.92
CA GLY A 136 -15.48 13.80 13.71
C GLY A 136 -14.53 15.00 13.79
N GLY A 137 -13.22 14.77 13.72
CA GLY A 137 -12.19 15.77 13.96
C GLY A 137 -11.80 15.84 15.43
N GLY A 138 -10.49 15.84 15.69
CA GLY A 138 -9.94 16.03 17.03
C GLY A 138 -9.76 17.52 17.39
N PRO A 139 -9.42 17.83 18.65
CA PRO A 139 -9.11 19.19 19.09
C PRO A 139 -7.92 19.81 18.34
N ASP A 140 -7.12 19.00 17.62
CA ASP A 140 -5.98 19.46 16.83
C ASP A 140 -6.17 19.26 15.32
N MET A 141 -7.01 20.12 14.74
CA MET A 141 -7.23 20.16 13.29
C MET A 141 -5.96 20.59 12.53
N LEU A 142 -5.08 21.39 13.15
CA LEU A 142 -3.85 21.86 12.52
C LEU A 142 -2.83 20.72 12.37
N ASP A 143 -2.63 19.92 13.42
CA ASP A 143 -1.79 18.72 13.35
C ASP A 143 -2.33 17.72 12.33
N THR A 144 -3.65 17.60 12.23
CA THR A 144 -4.30 16.74 11.23
C THR A 144 -4.02 17.22 9.81
N LEU A 145 -4.09 18.54 9.58
CA LEU A 145 -3.75 19.15 8.29
C LEU A 145 -2.27 18.93 7.95
N GLU A 146 -1.37 19.17 8.92
CA GLU A 146 0.07 18.95 8.74
C GLU A 146 0.37 17.49 8.37
N ALA A 147 -0.24 16.54 9.09
CA ALA A 147 -0.12 15.12 8.80
C ALA A 147 -0.63 14.78 7.39
N ALA A 148 -1.73 15.38 6.94
CA ALA A 148 -2.25 15.18 5.58
C ALA A 148 -1.32 15.75 4.50
N VAL A 149 -0.73 16.93 4.73
CA VAL A 149 0.25 17.53 3.80
C VAL A 149 1.50 16.66 3.72
N ARG A 150 2.05 16.22 4.86
CA ARG A 150 3.21 15.33 4.91
C ARG A 150 2.93 14.01 4.19
N LEU A 151 1.78 13.39 4.44
CA LEU A 151 1.34 12.17 3.75
C LEU A 151 1.34 12.34 2.22
N GLY A 152 0.83 13.48 1.73
CA GLY A 152 0.83 13.79 0.30
C GLY A 152 2.23 14.00 -0.29
N ALA A 153 3.18 14.51 0.48
CA ALA A 153 4.57 14.65 0.05
C ALA A 153 5.26 13.28 -0.02
N ASP A 154 5.10 12.46 1.02
CA ASP A 154 5.69 11.13 1.13
C ASP A 154 5.16 10.18 0.03
N TRP A 155 3.87 10.25 -0.28
CA TRP A 155 3.28 9.47 -1.37
C TRP A 155 3.89 9.82 -2.73
N ARG A 156 4.03 11.12 -3.05
CA ARG A 156 4.67 11.56 -4.30
C ARG A 156 6.13 11.16 -4.37
N ALA A 157 6.85 11.19 -3.25
CA ALA A 157 8.23 10.72 -3.19
C ALA A 157 8.32 9.21 -3.48
N LEU A 158 7.42 8.40 -2.91
CA LEU A 158 7.34 6.97 -3.18
C LEU A 158 7.00 6.68 -4.65
N GLU A 159 6.00 7.36 -5.23
CA GLU A 159 5.66 7.22 -6.66
C GLU A 159 6.83 7.65 -7.56
N GLY A 160 7.48 8.77 -7.25
CA GLY A 160 8.65 9.26 -7.99
C GLY A 160 9.83 8.28 -7.95
N GLY A 161 10.04 7.60 -6.82
CA GLY A 161 11.02 6.52 -6.70
C GLY A 161 10.69 5.31 -7.59
N ARG A 162 9.43 4.87 -7.58
CA ARG A 162 8.95 3.76 -8.42
C ARG A 162 9.08 4.05 -9.92
N LEU A 163 8.75 5.28 -10.33
CA LEU A 163 8.92 5.72 -11.72
C LEU A 163 10.38 5.72 -12.16
N LYS A 164 11.33 6.06 -11.28
CA LYS A 164 12.77 5.99 -11.58
C LYS A 164 13.28 4.56 -11.76
N VAL A 165 12.81 3.61 -10.96
CA VAL A 165 13.18 2.19 -11.09
C VAL A 165 12.59 1.59 -12.38
N GLY A 166 11.35 1.94 -12.72
CA GLY A 166 10.68 1.52 -13.96
C GLY A 166 11.23 2.15 -15.25
N ASN A 167 11.73 3.40 -15.20
CA ASN A 167 12.21 4.15 -16.38
C ASN A 167 13.65 3.89 -16.80
N THR A 168 14.37 2.95 -16.17
CA THR A 168 15.71 2.55 -16.64
C THR A 168 15.71 1.93 -18.04
N ARG A 169 14.54 1.73 -18.66
CA ARG A 169 14.38 1.27 -20.05
C ARG A 169 13.71 2.26 -21.01
N LEU A 170 13.45 3.50 -20.62
CA LEU A 170 13.02 4.50 -21.61
C LEU A 170 14.24 4.97 -22.40
N ARG A 171 14.48 4.34 -23.55
CA ARG A 171 15.29 4.95 -24.59
C ARG A 171 14.54 6.18 -25.06
N LEU A 172 15.14 7.34 -24.84
CA LEU A 172 14.75 8.58 -25.49
C LEU A 172 14.94 8.35 -27.00
N THR A 173 13.87 7.96 -27.70
CA THR A 173 13.87 8.00 -29.16
C THR A 173 13.86 9.48 -29.51
N ALA A 174 15.02 10.02 -29.91
CA ALA A 174 15.07 11.37 -30.47
C ALA A 174 14.04 11.43 -31.62
N PRO A 175 13.24 12.51 -31.72
CA PRO A 175 12.38 12.68 -32.89
C PRO A 175 13.28 12.67 -34.12
N ALA A 176 13.00 11.77 -35.06
CA ALA A 176 13.64 11.79 -36.36
C ALA A 176 13.39 13.18 -36.94
N GLU A 177 14.46 13.90 -37.27
CA GLU A 177 14.37 15.10 -38.10
C GLU A 177 13.61 14.70 -39.37
N GLU A 178 12.36 15.15 -39.48
CA GLU A 178 11.61 15.07 -40.72
C GLU A 178 12.37 15.89 -41.76
N PRO A 179 12.78 15.30 -42.90
CA PRO A 179 13.39 16.08 -43.95
C PRO A 179 12.36 17.08 -44.49
N ASP A 180 12.76 18.36 -44.52
CA ASP A 180 12.02 19.49 -45.04
C ASP A 180 11.29 19.12 -46.35
N ARG A 181 9.96 19.15 -46.29
CA ARG A 181 9.10 19.19 -47.47
C ARG A 181 9.01 20.62 -47.95
N GLU A 182 9.83 20.98 -48.93
CA GLU A 182 9.47 22.04 -49.89
C GLU A 182 8.99 21.39 -51.19
N GLY A 183 7.83 21.84 -51.67
CA GLY A 183 7.05 21.23 -52.75
C GLY A 183 7.51 21.55 -54.19
N PRO A 184 6.57 21.68 -55.14
CA PRO A 184 6.25 20.64 -56.10
C PRO A 184 6.73 20.99 -57.53
N VAL A 185 7.11 19.98 -58.33
CA VAL A 185 7.21 20.14 -59.79
C VAL A 185 6.51 18.99 -60.50
N GLU A 186 5.49 19.40 -61.25
CA GLU A 186 4.59 18.63 -62.09
C GLU A 186 5.25 17.90 -63.26
N ALA A 187 4.65 16.75 -63.57
CA ALA A 187 4.37 16.19 -64.90
C ALA A 187 5.48 16.02 -65.96
N ARG A 188 5.79 14.74 -66.27
CA ARG A 188 6.34 14.27 -67.56
C ARG A 188 5.40 14.61 -68.74
N PRO A 189 5.94 14.75 -69.98
CA PRO A 189 5.78 13.67 -70.98
C PRO A 189 6.99 13.51 -71.97
N VAL A 190 7.45 12.28 -72.27
CA VAL A 190 7.19 11.39 -73.45
C VAL A 190 8.03 11.62 -74.74
N ARG A 191 8.83 10.57 -75.07
CA ARG A 191 9.28 9.99 -76.38
C ARG A 191 10.32 10.66 -77.34
N ASN A 192 11.43 9.90 -77.49
CA ASN A 192 12.07 9.33 -78.73
C ASN A 192 12.73 10.29 -79.78
N PRO A 193 13.58 9.83 -80.74
CA PRO A 193 14.12 8.48 -81.01
C PRO A 193 15.60 8.34 -81.50
N ARG A 194 16.11 7.09 -81.44
CA ARG A 194 16.90 6.33 -82.45
C ARG A 194 18.41 6.56 -82.74
N ARG A 195 19.03 5.40 -83.09
CA ARG A 195 20.31 5.08 -83.79
C ARG A 195 21.55 4.98 -82.87
N ARG A 196 22.47 4.02 -83.01
CA ARG A 196 22.76 2.97 -84.01
C ARG A 196 23.77 1.96 -83.41
N THR A 197 23.66 0.68 -83.78
CA THR A 197 24.68 -0.38 -83.69
C THR A 197 25.95 -0.05 -84.51
N PRO A 198 27.14 -0.66 -84.27
CA PRO A 198 27.52 -2.05 -84.68
C PRO A 198 28.30 -2.83 -83.58
N ARG A 199 28.19 -4.16 -83.42
CA ARG A 199 28.74 -5.35 -84.14
C ARG A 199 30.27 -5.59 -83.98
N ALA A 200 30.63 -6.66 -83.26
CA ALA A 200 31.75 -7.62 -83.40
C ALA A 200 32.05 -8.20 -81.99
N GLY A 201 32.29 -9.48 -81.75
CA GLY A 201 32.51 -10.64 -82.62
C GLY A 201 32.15 -11.93 -81.88
#